data_AF-A0A3B0VY94-F1
#
_entry.id   AF-A0A3B0VY94-F1
#
_cell.length_a   1.000
_cell.length_b   1.000
_cell.length_c   1.000
_cell.angle_alpha   90.00
_cell.angle_beta   90.00
_cell.angle_gamma   90.00
#
_symmetry.space_group_name_H-M   'P 1'
#
loop_
_entity.id
_entity.type
_entity.pdbx_description
1 polymer ?
#
loop_
_entity_poly.entity_id
_entity_poly.type
_entity_poly.pdbx_seq_one_letter_code
_entity_poly.pdbx_strand_id
1 'polypeptide(L)' 'MTENNAQFHLAQINIARIRAPLDDPLMQPFMAGLESINALADAAPGFVWRLQDATGDATSLRPFPDLMIGSLSICLFGNL' A
#
# COMPACT_ATOMS: atom_id res chain seq x y z
N MET A 1 8.63 -18.72 -33.59
CA MET A 1 7.70 -18.55 -32.45
C MET A 1 7.94 -17.14 -31.95
N THR A 2 7.04 -16.21 -32.24
CA THR A 2 7.14 -14.82 -31.73
C THR A 2 6.67 -14.83 -30.29
N GLU A 3 7.57 -14.58 -29.33
CA GLU A 3 7.16 -14.27 -27.97
C GLU A 3 6.32 -12.99 -27.99
N ASN A 4 5.06 -13.11 -27.56
CA ASN A 4 4.24 -11.94 -27.26
C ASN A 4 4.81 -11.29 -26.00
N ASN A 5 5.65 -10.28 -26.19
CA ASN A 5 6.20 -9.48 -25.09
C ASN A 5 5.14 -8.46 -24.61
N ALA A 6 4.04 -8.98 -24.06
CA ALA A 6 2.98 -8.14 -23.52
C ALA A 6 3.53 -7.35 -22.33
N GLN A 7 3.36 -6.02 -22.37
CA GLN A 7 3.71 -5.15 -21.24
C GLN A 7 2.66 -5.36 -20.13
N PHE A 8 3.13 -5.57 -18.91
CA PHE A 8 2.28 -5.77 -17.74
C PHE A 8 2.71 -4.83 -16.62
N HIS A 9 1.76 -4.46 -15.78
CA HIS A 9 2.06 -3.77 -14.55
C HIS A 9 1.96 -4.73 -13.36
N LEU A 10 2.90 -4.64 -12.43
CA LEU A 10 2.88 -5.41 -11.19
C LEU A 10 2.12 -4.61 -10.12
N ALA A 11 1.00 -5.16 -9.64
CA ALA A 11 0.31 -4.63 -8.48
C ALA A 11 0.73 -5.41 -7.22
N GLN A 12 1.27 -4.71 -6.23
CA GLN A 12 1.65 -5.29 -4.94
C GLN A 12 0.82 -4.66 -3.81
N ILE A 13 0.31 -5.49 -2.90
CA ILE A 13 -0.41 -5.07 -1.69
C ILE A 13 0.40 -5.44 -0.45
N ASN A 14 0.54 -4.47 0.46
CA ASN A 14 1.09 -4.69 1.80
C ASN A 14 -0.06 -4.81 2.81
N ILE A 15 -0.13 -5.94 3.50
CA ILE A 15 -1.13 -6.23 4.54
C ILE A 15 -0.48 -6.46 5.90
N ALA A 16 -1.12 -5.99 6.97
CA ALA A 16 -0.65 -6.19 8.33
C ALA A 16 -1.82 -6.41 9.30
N ARG A 17 -1.56 -7.14 10.39
CA ARG A 17 -2.52 -7.27 11.48
C ARG A 17 -2.43 -6.06 12.40
N ILE A 18 -3.55 -5.38 12.60
CA ILE A 18 -3.70 -4.23 13.48
C ILE A 18 -3.77 -4.72 14.94
N ARG A 19 -2.99 -4.08 15.83
CA ARG A 19 -2.89 -4.46 17.25
C ARG A 19 -3.84 -3.71 18.17
N ALA A 20 -4.29 -2.52 17.77
CA ALA A 20 -5.22 -1.66 18.49
C ALA A 20 -5.92 -0.70 17.49
N PRO A 21 -7.00 -0.01 17.86
CA PRO A 21 -7.58 1.06 17.02
C PRO A 21 -6.51 2.05 16.51
N LEU A 22 -6.70 2.63 15.31
CA LEU A 22 -5.68 3.48 14.66
C LEU A 22 -5.38 4.77 15.45
N ASP A 23 -6.33 5.23 16.25
CA ASP A 23 -6.22 6.39 17.14
C ASP A 23 -5.60 6.05 18.52
N ASP A 24 -5.37 4.77 18.81
CA ASP A 24 -4.72 4.32 20.04
C ASP A 24 -3.25 4.80 20.09
N PRO A 25 -2.74 5.28 21.24
CA PRO A 25 -1.33 5.64 21.42
C PRO A 25 -0.32 4.57 20.95
N LEU A 26 -0.67 3.29 21.03
CA LEU A 26 0.14 2.17 20.53
C LEU A 26 0.37 2.23 19.01
N MET A 27 -0.58 2.78 18.25
CA MET A 27 -0.53 2.88 16.80
C MET A 27 0.12 4.18 16.30
N GLN A 28 0.31 5.18 17.17
CA GLN A 28 0.87 6.49 16.79
C GLN A 28 2.20 6.41 16.03
N PRO A 29 3.22 5.61 16.44
CA PRO A 29 4.47 5.52 15.70
C PRO A 29 4.30 4.91 14.30
N PHE A 30 3.32 4.02 14.13
CA PHE A 30 3.01 3.43 12.82
C PHE A 30 2.34 4.46 11.92
N MET A 31 1.31 5.17 12.42
CA MET A 31 0.61 6.22 11.67
C MET A 31 1.57 7.34 11.25
N ALA A 32 2.47 7.76 12.14
CA ALA A 32 3.49 8.77 11.85
C ALA A 32 4.50 8.34 10.76
N GLY A 33 4.67 7.03 10.52
CA GLY A 33 5.58 6.50 9.50
C GLY A 33 4.96 6.37 8.10
N LEU A 34 3.63 6.48 7.98
CA LEU A 34 2.90 6.22 6.73
C LEU A 34 3.33 7.14 5.60
N GLU A 35 3.43 8.44 5.87
CA GLU A 35 3.81 9.43 4.86
C GLU A 35 5.20 9.12 4.30
N SER A 36 6.17 8.82 5.17
CA SER A 36 7.54 8.51 4.77
C SER A 36 7.62 7.24 3.90
N ILE A 37 6.95 6.15 4.30
CA ILE A 37 6.99 4.92 3.51
C ILE A 37 6.25 5.06 2.16
N ASN A 38 5.18 5.86 2.13
CA ASN A 38 4.47 6.19 0.90
C ASN A 38 5.34 7.03 -0.04
N ALA A 39 6.04 8.05 0.48
CA ALA A 39 6.97 8.85 -0.32
C ALA A 39 8.12 8.02 -0.89
N LEU A 40 8.62 7.03 -0.15
CA LEU A 40 9.62 6.08 -0.65
C LEU A 40 9.08 5.22 -1.80
N ALA A 41 7.81 4.79 -1.71
CA ALA A 41 7.17 4.04 -2.79
C ALA A 41 6.96 4.91 -4.03
N ASP A 42 6.51 6.16 -3.84
CA ASP A 42 6.25 7.10 -4.94
C ASP A 42 7.54 7.49 -5.68
N ALA A 43 8.70 7.44 -5.00
CA ALA A 43 10.02 7.68 -5.58
C ALA A 43 10.71 6.41 -6.14
N ALA A 44 10.10 5.23 -6.01
CA ALA A 44 10.72 3.98 -6.41
C ALA A 44 10.81 3.86 -7.95
N PRO A 45 11.90 3.31 -8.50
CA PRO A 45 12.01 3.05 -9.94
C PRO A 45 10.85 2.19 -10.45
N GLY A 46 10.26 2.61 -11.56
CA GLY A 46 9.11 1.92 -12.14
C GLY A 46 7.80 2.17 -11.41
N PHE A 47 7.72 3.00 -10.37
CA PHE A 47 6.44 3.37 -9.76
C PHE A 47 5.51 4.03 -10.79
N VAL A 48 4.25 3.60 -10.82
CA VAL A 48 3.21 4.13 -11.71
C VAL A 48 2.09 4.75 -10.89
N TRP A 49 1.65 4.11 -9.82
CA TRP A 49 0.49 4.53 -9.05
C TRP A 49 0.41 3.86 -7.68
N ARG A 50 -0.29 4.47 -6.71
CA ARG A 50 -0.62 3.88 -5.41
C ARG A 50 -2.08 4.14 -5.04
N LEU A 51 -2.73 3.16 -4.41
CA LEU A 51 -4.07 3.32 -3.85
C LEU A 51 -4.05 4.28 -2.67
N GLN A 52 -4.92 5.28 -2.74
CA GLN A 52 -5.06 6.37 -1.79
C GLN A 52 -6.54 6.70 -1.62
N ASP A 53 -6.97 7.01 -0.39
CA ASP A 53 -8.25 7.63 -0.12
C ASP A 53 -8.14 9.16 -0.12
N ALA A 54 -9.19 9.86 0.31
CA ALA A 54 -9.21 11.32 0.37
C ALA A 54 -8.15 11.95 1.31
N THR A 55 -7.57 11.16 2.21
CA THR A 55 -6.50 11.56 3.13
C THR A 55 -5.09 11.20 2.64
N GLY A 56 -4.98 10.47 1.52
CA GLY A 56 -3.70 10.13 0.89
C GLY A 56 -3.11 8.77 1.29
N ASP A 57 -3.80 7.99 2.13
CA ASP A 57 -3.40 6.63 2.49
C ASP A 57 -4.53 5.60 2.31
N ALA A 58 -4.23 4.32 2.56
CA ALA A 58 -5.14 3.19 2.34
C ALA A 58 -5.55 2.51 3.65
N THR A 59 -5.22 3.07 4.82
CA THR A 59 -5.40 2.42 6.12
C THR A 59 -6.86 2.30 6.55
N SER A 60 -7.73 3.13 5.97
CA SER A 60 -9.19 3.07 6.12
C SER A 60 -9.81 1.86 5.42
N LEU A 61 -9.12 1.25 4.45
CA LEU A 61 -9.60 0.10 3.70
C LEU A 61 -9.46 -1.19 4.51
N ARG A 62 -10.60 -1.85 4.72
CA ARG A 62 -10.68 -3.17 5.37
C ARG A 62 -11.14 -4.24 4.37
N PRO A 63 -10.23 -4.76 3.53
CA PRO A 63 -10.57 -5.79 2.56
C PRO A 63 -10.97 -7.14 3.20
N PHE A 64 -10.62 -7.34 4.48
CA PHE A 64 -10.95 -8.54 5.24
C PHE A 64 -11.62 -8.16 6.56
N PRO A 65 -12.93 -7.85 6.58
CA PRO A 65 -13.62 -7.27 7.74
C PRO A 65 -13.62 -8.17 8.98
N ASP A 66 -13.62 -9.50 8.80
CA ASP A 66 -13.62 -10.48 9.89
C ASP A 66 -12.23 -10.72 10.50
N LEU A 67 -11.19 -10.16 9.88
CA LEU A 67 -9.82 -10.23 10.35
C LEU A 67 -9.39 -8.82 10.73
N MET A 68 -8.70 -8.64 11.86
CA MET A 68 -8.10 -7.34 12.21
C MET A 68 -6.90 -7.05 11.31
N ILE A 69 -7.08 -7.07 9.99
CA ILE A 69 -6.08 -6.86 8.95
C ILE A 69 -6.36 -5.53 8.28
N GLY A 70 -5.38 -4.63 8.32
CA GLY A 70 -5.38 -3.38 7.56
C GLY A 70 -4.57 -3.54 6.27
N SER A 71 -4.98 -2.83 5.22
CA SER A 71 -4.10 -2.57 4.09
C SER A 71 -3.24 -1.34 4.40
N LEU A 72 -1.93 -1.44 4.15
CA LEU A 72 -1.01 -0.33 4.33
C LEU A 72 -0.84 0.46 3.02
N SER A 73 -0.57 -0.25 1.93
CA SER A 73 -0.42 0.35 0.60
C SER A 73 -0.72 -0.68 -0.49
N ILE A 74 -1.17 -0.20 -1.64
CA ILE A 74 -1.19 -0.94 -2.90
C ILE A 74 -0.44 -0.12 -3.93
N CYS A 75 0.66 -0.64 -4.46
CA CYS A 75 1.46 0.06 -5.48
C CYS A 75 1.43 -0.69 -6.80
N LEU A 76 1.38 0.06 -7.89
CA LEU A 76 1.53 -0.40 -9.25
C LEU A 76 2.92 -0.02 -9.76
N PHE A 77 3.65 -1.00 -10.26
CA PHE A 77 4.95 -0.82 -10.89
C PHE A 77 4.87 -1.16 -12.38
N GLY A 78 5.56 -0.40 -13.23
CA GLY A 78 5.80 -0.69 -14.64
C GLY A 78 6.83 -1.80 -14.81
N ASN A 79 7.04 -2.21 -16.06
CA ASN A 79 8.07 -3.20 -16.42
C ASN A 79 9.39 -2.88 -15.72
N LEU A 80 9.81 -3.78 -14.82
CA LEU A 80 11.17 -3.85 -14.29
C LEU A 80 12.13 -4.42 -15.34
#